data_AF-A0A5N7A7L6-F1
#
_entry.id   AF-A0A5N7A7L6-F1
#
_cell.length_a   1.000
_cell.length_b   1.000
_cell.length_c   1.000
_cell.angle_alpha   90.00
_cell.angle_beta   90.00
_cell.angle_gamma   90.00
#
_symmetry.space_group_name_H-M   'P 1'
#
loop_
_entity.id
_entity.type
_entity.pdbx_description
1 polymer ?
#
loop_
_entity_poly.entity_id
_entity_poly.type
_entity_poly.pdbx_seq_one_letter_code
_entity_poly.pdbx_strand_id
1 'polypeptide(L)'
;MPRKTTQTKSRTTQQTSQHQDPLKRNPHIRTTPTHIFFHSGPLSNWHPSTPPFPGDGALTLCLPGLDALGIPHPSPNAAVTRLIRSWSFTCGEQWMMAMKGWLFEEIPGFDSGVDISDEEFEAVRAMALSVSEPLPEESSWKERAIWESTVASVMRTRQPRVQKALGRRAEGFREDVWEFASEVIVAAGCVARAEVDGALRDVYLASGGRKFVEGSVKDRIWGVGLRWDSVEIEDEGNWKGKNRLGRCHDEAARIVRLGG
;
A
#
# COMPACT_ATOMS: atom_id res chain seq x y z
N MET A 1 -45.17 24.31 52.38
CA MET A 1 -43.87 24.23 51.67
C MET A 1 -43.64 22.80 51.18
N PRO A 2 -43.68 22.52 49.87
CA PRO A 2 -43.16 21.26 49.32
C PRO A 2 -41.84 21.49 48.55
N ARG A 3 -40.88 20.58 48.77
CA ARG A 3 -39.56 20.56 48.09
C ARG A 3 -39.73 20.26 46.60
N LYS A 4 -39.11 21.08 45.75
CA LYS A 4 -38.92 20.79 44.32
C LYS A 4 -37.75 19.82 44.15
N THR A 5 -38.02 18.69 43.52
CA THR A 5 -37.00 17.72 43.10
C THR A 5 -36.45 18.13 41.74
N THR A 6 -35.18 18.50 41.67
CA THR A 6 -34.49 18.84 40.42
C THR A 6 -34.08 17.54 39.73
N GLN A 7 -34.67 17.24 38.57
CA GLN A 7 -34.19 16.17 37.68
C GLN A 7 -32.95 16.65 36.92
N THR A 8 -31.81 16.08 37.26
CA THR A 8 -30.56 16.24 36.50
C THR A 8 -30.65 15.35 35.26
N LYS A 9 -30.81 15.94 34.06
CA LYS A 9 -30.73 15.22 32.79
C LYS A 9 -29.32 14.66 32.61
N SER A 10 -29.23 13.34 32.42
CA SER A 10 -28.01 12.58 32.16
C SER A 10 -27.37 13.01 30.84
N ARG A 11 -26.12 13.48 30.92
CA ARG A 11 -25.29 13.92 29.81
C ARG A 11 -24.18 12.89 29.55
N THR A 12 -24.53 11.60 29.54
CA THR A 12 -23.53 10.52 29.67
C THR A 12 -23.60 9.44 28.58
N THR A 13 -24.43 9.60 27.55
CA THR A 13 -24.62 8.53 26.53
C THR A 13 -23.98 8.81 25.16
N GLN A 14 -23.32 9.95 24.97
CA GLN A 14 -22.69 10.31 23.67
C GLN A 14 -21.17 10.12 23.61
N GLN A 15 -20.48 9.97 24.75
CA GLN A 15 -19.01 9.83 24.77
C GLN A 15 -18.53 8.37 24.69
N THR A 16 -19.38 7.38 24.97
CA THR A 16 -18.99 5.96 24.97
C THR A 16 -19.06 5.29 23.58
N SER A 17 -19.80 5.84 22.62
CA SER A 17 -19.94 5.23 21.28
C SER A 17 -18.82 5.55 20.30
N GLN A 18 -18.13 6.69 20.46
CA GLN A 18 -17.01 7.07 19.58
C GLN A 18 -15.81 6.11 19.68
N HIS A 19 -15.67 5.38 20.79
CA HIS A 19 -14.62 4.37 20.94
C HIS A 19 -14.97 3.00 20.33
N GLN A 20 -16.23 2.77 19.92
CA GLN A 20 -16.64 1.49 19.31
C GLN A 20 -16.58 1.50 17.78
N ASP A 21 -16.93 2.61 17.12
CA ASP A 21 -16.93 2.68 15.64
C ASP A 21 -15.49 2.81 15.09
N PRO A 22 -14.95 1.80 14.38
CA PRO A 22 -13.61 1.89 13.79
C PRO A 22 -13.41 3.10 12.88
N LEU A 23 -14.46 3.55 12.19
CA LEU A 23 -14.42 4.70 11.29
C LEU A 23 -14.31 6.04 12.03
N LYS A 24 -14.53 6.08 13.36
CA LYS A 24 -14.37 7.27 14.20
C LYS A 24 -13.04 7.31 14.95
N ARG A 25 -12.25 6.23 14.93
CA ARG A 25 -10.95 6.16 15.61
C ARG A 25 -9.90 7.07 14.96
N ASN A 26 -9.99 7.28 13.65
CA ASN A 26 -9.08 8.13 12.90
C ASN A 26 -9.70 9.52 12.70
N PRO A 27 -9.10 10.61 13.23
CA PRO A 27 -9.64 11.96 13.07
C PRO A 27 -9.60 12.47 11.64
N HIS A 28 -8.86 11.79 10.74
CA HIS A 28 -8.78 12.11 9.32
C HIS A 28 -9.67 11.21 8.46
N ILE A 29 -10.73 10.65 9.04
CA ILE A 29 -11.80 9.96 8.33
C ILE A 29 -13.11 10.73 8.54
N ARG A 30 -13.84 10.94 7.45
CA ARG A 30 -15.19 11.49 7.44
C ARG A 30 -16.11 10.57 6.64
N THR A 31 -17.31 10.33 7.13
CA THR A 31 -18.24 9.36 6.54
C THR A 31 -19.57 10.00 6.19
N THR A 32 -20.16 9.55 5.08
CA THR A 32 -21.54 9.81 4.67
C THR A 32 -22.28 8.47 4.56
N PRO A 33 -23.57 8.43 4.18
CA PRO A 33 -24.24 7.17 3.88
C PRO A 33 -23.56 6.36 2.76
N THR A 34 -22.85 7.02 1.84
CA THR A 34 -22.30 6.42 0.61
C THR A 34 -20.78 6.41 0.52
N HIS A 35 -20.07 7.26 1.27
CA HIS A 35 -18.62 7.44 1.12
C HIS A 35 -17.86 7.44 2.46
N ILE A 36 -16.58 7.07 2.38
CA ILE A 36 -15.56 7.21 3.42
C ILE A 36 -14.45 8.08 2.83
N PHE A 37 -14.41 9.35 3.24
CA PHE A 37 -13.36 10.30 2.87
C PHE A 37 -12.20 10.18 3.85
N PHE A 38 -10.98 10.11 3.35
CA PHE A 38 -9.78 9.98 4.18
C PHE A 38 -8.58 10.73 3.60
N HIS A 39 -7.55 10.95 4.42
CA HIS A 39 -6.28 11.58 4.00
C HIS A 39 -5.05 11.00 4.71
N SER A 40 -5.19 10.46 5.92
CA SER A 40 -4.09 9.88 6.67
C SER A 40 -4.56 8.72 7.55
N GLY A 41 -3.66 8.12 8.33
CA GLY A 41 -3.95 6.97 9.18
C GLY A 41 -4.01 5.67 8.38
N PRO A 42 -4.68 4.61 8.87
CA PRO A 42 -4.56 3.27 8.29
C PRO A 42 -4.82 3.17 6.79
N LEU A 43 -5.70 4.00 6.23
CA LEU A 43 -5.98 4.02 4.78
C LEU A 43 -4.88 4.71 3.95
N SER A 44 -4.03 5.55 4.54
CA SER A 44 -2.94 6.17 3.77
C SER A 44 -1.86 5.15 3.39
N ASN A 45 -1.40 5.22 2.15
CA ASN A 45 -0.30 4.38 1.65
C ASN A 45 1.02 4.61 2.41
N TRP A 46 1.16 5.75 3.08
CA TRP A 46 2.33 6.13 3.89
C TRP A 46 2.22 5.71 5.36
N HIS A 47 1.08 5.16 5.76
CA HIS A 47 0.89 4.71 7.12
C HIS A 47 1.75 3.47 7.43
N PRO A 48 2.50 3.46 8.53
CA PRO A 48 3.28 2.30 8.93
C PRO A 48 2.38 1.08 9.18
N SER A 49 2.80 -0.08 8.69
CA SER A 49 2.26 -1.38 9.06
C SER A 49 3.05 -1.90 10.26
N THR A 50 2.37 -2.16 11.36
CA THR A 50 2.99 -2.73 12.58
C THR A 50 2.14 -3.90 13.09
N PRO A 51 2.57 -5.16 12.87
CA PRO A 51 3.83 -5.56 12.24
C PRO A 51 3.87 -5.29 10.71
N PRO A 52 5.06 -5.29 10.09
CA PRO A 52 5.19 -5.28 8.63
C PRO A 52 4.44 -6.44 7.98
N PHE A 53 3.85 -6.24 6.80
CA PHE A 53 3.08 -7.28 6.11
C PHE A 53 3.95 -8.11 5.16
N PRO A 54 3.71 -9.44 5.06
CA PRO A 54 4.55 -10.33 4.26
C PRO A 54 4.36 -10.08 2.75
N GLY A 55 5.47 -9.94 2.04
CA GLY A 55 5.49 -9.77 0.58
C GLY A 55 4.96 -10.99 -0.17
N ASP A 56 5.16 -12.20 0.36
CA ASP A 56 4.67 -13.44 -0.26
C ASP A 56 3.14 -13.46 -0.40
N GLY A 57 2.41 -13.09 0.66
CA GLY A 57 0.96 -12.98 0.64
C GLY A 57 0.48 -11.88 -0.31
N ALA A 58 1.09 -10.69 -0.24
CA ALA A 58 0.78 -9.58 -1.13
C ALA A 58 1.02 -9.92 -2.60
N LEU A 59 2.12 -10.61 -2.92
CA LEU A 59 2.42 -11.02 -4.29
C LEU A 59 1.45 -12.11 -4.77
N THR A 60 1.14 -13.10 -3.93
CA THR A 60 0.17 -14.15 -4.26
C THR A 60 -1.21 -13.58 -4.62
N LEU A 61 -1.65 -12.53 -3.93
CA LEU A 61 -2.88 -11.80 -4.24
C LEU A 61 -2.77 -10.93 -5.51
N CYS A 62 -1.57 -10.48 -5.86
CA CYS A 62 -1.31 -9.60 -6.99
C CYS A 62 -1.29 -10.34 -8.34
N LEU A 63 -0.58 -11.48 -8.41
CA LEU A 63 -0.27 -12.18 -9.66
C LEU A 63 -1.51 -12.48 -10.53
N PRO A 64 -2.62 -13.04 -10.00
CA PRO A 64 -3.79 -13.33 -10.83
C PRO A 64 -4.39 -12.09 -11.50
N GLY A 65 -4.29 -10.93 -10.87
CA GLY A 65 -4.77 -9.67 -11.44
C GLY A 65 -3.87 -9.16 -12.56
N LEU A 66 -2.55 -9.35 -12.46
CA LEU A 66 -1.62 -9.03 -13.54
C LEU A 66 -1.80 -9.97 -14.73
N ASP A 67 -1.98 -11.27 -14.46
CA ASP A 67 -2.29 -12.29 -15.49
C ASP A 67 -3.58 -11.96 -16.24
N ALA A 68 -4.65 -11.59 -15.52
CA ALA A 68 -5.93 -11.22 -16.12
C ALA A 68 -5.85 -9.96 -17.01
N LEU A 69 -4.90 -9.06 -16.71
CA LEU A 69 -4.61 -7.89 -17.54
C LEU A 69 -3.64 -8.19 -18.69
N GLY A 70 -3.08 -9.40 -18.75
CA GLY A 70 -2.07 -9.78 -19.73
C GLY A 70 -0.76 -9.01 -19.57
N ILE A 71 -0.43 -8.57 -18.35
CA ILE A 71 0.78 -7.80 -18.06
C ILE A 71 1.93 -8.77 -17.78
N PRO A 72 2.98 -8.83 -18.63
CA PRO A 72 4.14 -9.66 -18.35
C PRO A 72 4.82 -9.23 -17.06
N HIS A 73 5.29 -10.20 -16.29
CA HIS A 73 6.01 -9.96 -15.05
C HIS A 73 7.10 -11.02 -14.85
N PRO A 74 8.09 -10.78 -13.96
CA PRO A 74 9.13 -11.76 -13.67
C PRO A 74 8.58 -13.13 -13.23
N SER A 75 9.32 -14.19 -13.56
CA SER A 75 9.00 -15.57 -13.17
C SER A 75 8.87 -15.71 -11.65
N PRO A 76 8.01 -16.61 -11.13
CA PRO A 76 7.94 -16.95 -9.71
C PRO A 76 9.30 -17.30 -9.06
N ASN A 77 10.22 -17.88 -9.84
CA ASN A 77 11.53 -18.33 -9.38
C ASN A 77 12.66 -17.32 -9.61
N ALA A 78 12.39 -16.21 -10.31
CA ALA A 78 13.38 -15.16 -10.51
C ALA A 78 13.87 -14.60 -9.16
N ALA A 79 15.14 -14.22 -9.08
CA ALA A 79 15.75 -13.75 -7.84
C ALA A 79 14.99 -12.54 -7.26
N VAL A 80 14.59 -11.59 -8.12
CA VAL A 80 13.78 -10.43 -7.71
C VAL A 80 12.44 -10.84 -7.11
N THR A 81 11.78 -11.86 -7.67
CA THR A 81 10.48 -12.33 -7.21
C THR A 81 10.60 -13.03 -5.86
N ARG A 82 11.62 -13.89 -5.72
CA ARG A 82 11.97 -14.52 -4.45
C ARG A 82 12.33 -13.47 -3.40
N LEU A 83 13.01 -12.39 -3.78
CA LEU A 83 13.33 -11.29 -2.88
C LEU A 83 12.07 -10.59 -2.37
N ILE A 84 11.12 -10.25 -3.26
CA ILE A 84 9.80 -9.70 -2.89
C ILE A 84 9.08 -10.63 -1.90
N ARG A 85 9.02 -11.94 -2.18
CA ARG A 85 8.37 -12.93 -1.31
C ARG A 85 9.01 -13.01 0.07
N SER A 86 10.34 -12.96 0.14
CA SER A 86 11.10 -13.07 1.38
C SER A 86 11.07 -11.81 2.27
N TRP A 87 10.54 -10.69 1.76
CA TRP A 87 10.56 -9.40 2.44
C TRP A 87 9.24 -9.09 3.14
N SER A 88 9.29 -8.38 4.28
CA SER A 88 8.10 -7.82 4.94
C SER A 88 8.08 -6.31 4.83
N PHE A 89 7.01 -5.78 4.25
CA PHE A 89 6.88 -4.37 3.89
C PHE A 89 6.33 -3.52 5.03
N THR A 90 6.97 -2.37 5.27
CA THR A 90 6.65 -1.50 6.42
C THR A 90 5.53 -0.51 6.15
N CYS A 91 5.14 -0.31 4.88
CA CYS A 91 3.99 0.50 4.47
C CYS A 91 3.64 0.20 3.01
N GLY A 92 2.49 0.67 2.55
CA GLY A 92 2.07 0.46 1.17
C GLY A 92 2.94 1.19 0.14
N GLU A 93 3.58 2.32 0.49
CA GLU A 93 4.51 3.02 -0.42
C GLU A 93 5.76 2.18 -0.69
N GLN A 94 6.30 1.48 0.32
CA GLN A 94 7.44 0.60 0.16
C GLN A 94 7.11 -0.54 -0.80
N TRP A 95 5.95 -1.18 -0.61
CA TRP A 95 5.43 -2.22 -1.48
C TRP A 95 5.25 -1.72 -2.92
N MET A 96 4.50 -0.62 -3.09
CA MET A 96 4.19 -0.07 -4.41
C MET A 96 5.46 0.29 -5.19
N MET A 97 6.45 0.90 -4.53
CA MET A 97 7.68 1.32 -5.21
C MET A 97 8.64 0.15 -5.47
N ALA A 98 8.70 -0.86 -4.59
CA ALA A 98 9.46 -2.07 -4.84
C ALA A 98 8.85 -2.87 -6.01
N MET A 99 7.52 -3.01 -6.03
CA MET A 99 6.80 -3.68 -7.12
C MET A 99 6.94 -2.95 -8.46
N LYS A 100 7.15 -1.63 -8.43
CA LYS A 100 7.47 -0.87 -9.63
C LYS A 100 8.85 -1.23 -10.20
N GLY A 101 9.87 -1.35 -9.35
CA GLY A 101 11.18 -1.86 -9.75
C GLY A 101 11.07 -3.30 -10.29
N TRP A 102 10.41 -4.17 -9.54
CA TRP A 102 10.17 -5.58 -9.90
C TRP A 102 9.49 -5.73 -11.26
N LEU A 103 8.57 -4.84 -11.62
CA LEU A 103 7.83 -4.97 -12.88
C LEU A 103 8.60 -4.47 -14.11
N PHE A 104 9.52 -3.51 -13.96
CA PHE A 104 10.07 -2.75 -15.09
C PHE A 104 11.58 -2.80 -15.25
N GLU A 105 12.34 -3.01 -14.17
CA GLU A 105 13.79 -3.12 -14.29
C GLU A 105 14.16 -4.48 -14.88
N GLU A 106 15.18 -4.49 -15.73
CA GLU A 106 15.75 -5.71 -16.30
C GLU A 106 17.24 -5.77 -15.93
N ILE A 107 17.54 -6.48 -14.84
CA ILE A 107 18.89 -6.63 -14.28
C ILE A 107 19.35 -8.07 -14.52
N PRO A 108 20.40 -8.28 -15.34
CA PRO A 108 20.91 -9.61 -15.63
C PRO A 108 21.35 -10.37 -14.37
N GLY A 109 20.73 -11.54 -14.14
CA GLY A 109 20.97 -12.37 -12.94
C GLY A 109 20.08 -12.03 -11.74
N PHE A 110 19.26 -10.99 -11.84
CA PHE A 110 18.21 -10.65 -10.87
C PHE A 110 16.83 -11.03 -11.42
N ASP A 111 16.63 -10.77 -12.71
CA ASP A 111 15.38 -11.02 -13.45
C ASP A 111 15.52 -12.13 -14.49
N SER A 112 16.61 -12.93 -14.43
CA SER A 112 16.84 -13.99 -15.39
C SER A 112 15.66 -14.97 -15.37
N GLY A 113 15.08 -15.24 -16.54
CA GLY A 113 14.08 -16.31 -16.71
C GLY A 113 14.62 -17.73 -16.49
N VAL A 114 15.79 -17.85 -15.85
CA VAL A 114 16.46 -19.09 -15.49
C VAL A 114 16.32 -19.22 -13.97
N ASP A 115 15.82 -20.37 -13.53
CA ASP A 115 15.73 -20.71 -12.11
C ASP A 115 17.13 -20.71 -11.48
N ILE A 116 17.27 -20.05 -10.33
CA ILE A 116 18.51 -20.03 -9.54
C ILE A 116 18.39 -20.96 -8.33
N SER A 117 19.51 -21.54 -7.89
CA SER A 117 19.57 -22.39 -6.69
C SER A 117 19.25 -21.58 -5.42
N ASP A 118 19.01 -22.27 -4.30
CA ASP A 118 18.82 -21.61 -3.00
C ASP A 118 20.09 -20.90 -2.53
N GLU A 119 21.26 -21.50 -2.76
CA GLU A 119 22.56 -20.89 -2.46
C GLU A 119 22.80 -19.63 -3.30
N GLU A 120 22.48 -19.68 -4.59
CA GLU A 120 22.59 -18.52 -5.49
C GLU A 120 21.65 -17.39 -5.07
N PHE A 121 20.42 -17.73 -4.67
CA PHE A 121 19.46 -16.75 -4.18
C PHE A 121 19.92 -16.10 -2.88
N GLU A 122 20.43 -16.86 -1.91
CA GLU A 122 20.90 -16.27 -0.65
C GLU A 122 22.10 -15.33 -0.87
N ALA A 123 22.97 -15.62 -1.84
CA ALA A 123 24.04 -14.69 -2.24
C ALA A 123 23.48 -13.39 -2.84
N VAL A 124 22.52 -13.49 -3.76
CA VAL A 124 21.84 -12.32 -4.37
C VAL A 124 21.09 -11.51 -3.32
N ARG A 125 20.39 -12.17 -2.40
CA ARG A 125 19.63 -11.55 -1.31
C ARG A 125 20.56 -10.82 -0.34
N ALA A 126 21.66 -11.45 0.06
CA ALA A 126 22.66 -10.81 0.92
C ALA A 126 23.27 -9.56 0.26
N MET A 127 23.58 -9.65 -1.04
CA MET A 127 24.07 -8.51 -1.82
C MET A 127 23.02 -7.38 -1.86
N ALA A 128 21.80 -7.66 -2.32
CA ALA A 128 20.72 -6.69 -2.47
C ALA A 128 20.36 -5.96 -1.16
N LEU A 129 20.41 -6.66 -0.03
CA LEU A 129 19.98 -6.12 1.27
C LEU A 129 21.13 -5.59 2.13
N SER A 130 22.36 -5.58 1.60
CA SER A 130 23.51 -5.02 2.33
C SER A 130 23.37 -3.51 2.55
N VAL A 131 23.66 -3.07 3.77
CA VAL A 131 23.60 -1.65 4.19
C VAL A 131 24.97 -0.96 4.18
N SER A 132 26.02 -1.67 3.78
CA SER A 132 27.36 -1.13 3.63
C SER A 132 27.41 -0.19 2.43
N GLU A 133 27.32 1.12 2.71
CA GLU A 133 27.57 2.19 1.75
C GLU A 133 28.95 2.85 1.97
N PRO A 134 29.74 3.05 0.90
CA PRO A 134 29.54 2.54 -0.47
C PRO A 134 29.87 1.04 -0.59
N LEU A 135 29.35 0.38 -1.65
CA LEU A 135 29.77 -0.98 -2.01
C LEU A 135 31.30 -1.03 -2.22
N PRO A 136 31.98 -2.16 -1.89
CA PRO A 136 33.41 -2.31 -2.15
C PRO A 136 33.77 -2.05 -3.61
N GLU A 137 34.93 -1.42 -3.87
CA GLU A 137 35.36 -1.03 -5.22
C GLU A 137 35.52 -2.24 -6.15
N GLU A 138 35.90 -3.39 -5.59
CA GLU A 138 36.07 -4.67 -6.26
C GLU A 138 34.76 -5.37 -6.65
N SER A 139 33.61 -4.85 -6.23
CA SER A 139 32.30 -5.42 -6.58
C SER A 139 32.12 -5.44 -8.10
N SER A 140 31.68 -6.57 -8.63
CA SER A 140 31.36 -6.71 -10.04
C SER A 140 30.22 -5.78 -10.46
N TRP A 141 30.11 -5.51 -11.76
CA TRP A 141 29.01 -4.70 -12.30
C TRP A 141 27.63 -5.30 -11.99
N LYS A 142 27.51 -6.64 -11.91
CA LYS A 142 26.27 -7.34 -11.57
C LYS A 142 25.86 -7.09 -10.13
N GLU A 143 26.81 -7.23 -9.20
CA GLU A 143 26.57 -6.98 -7.78
C GLU A 143 26.15 -5.52 -7.55
N ARG A 144 26.83 -4.59 -8.23
CA ARG A 144 26.48 -3.17 -8.20
C ARG A 144 25.07 -2.92 -8.76
N ALA A 145 24.72 -3.50 -9.91
CA ALA A 145 23.40 -3.34 -10.49
C ALA A 145 22.27 -3.89 -9.57
N ILE A 146 22.47 -5.07 -8.97
CA ILE A 146 21.52 -5.66 -8.01
C ILE A 146 21.32 -4.74 -6.81
N TRP A 147 22.42 -4.24 -6.24
CA TRP A 147 22.40 -3.39 -5.07
C TRP A 147 21.76 -2.02 -5.34
N GLU A 148 22.04 -1.44 -6.51
CA GLU A 148 21.50 -0.15 -6.97
C GLU A 148 20.05 -0.26 -7.47
N SER A 149 19.55 -1.47 -7.71
CA SER A 149 18.17 -1.72 -8.18
C SER A 149 17.13 -0.97 -7.34
N THR A 150 16.03 -0.57 -7.97
CA THR A 150 14.92 0.08 -7.28
C THR A 150 14.38 -0.82 -6.19
N VAL A 151 14.25 -2.12 -6.42
CA VAL A 151 13.74 -3.09 -5.44
C VAL A 151 14.62 -3.10 -4.18
N ALA A 152 15.92 -3.33 -4.34
CA ALA A 152 16.87 -3.37 -3.24
C ALA A 152 16.91 -2.03 -2.49
N SER A 153 17.01 -0.93 -3.22
CA SER A 153 17.08 0.42 -2.65
C SER A 153 15.83 0.78 -1.85
N VAL A 154 14.62 0.46 -2.37
CA VAL A 154 13.35 0.71 -1.69
C VAL A 154 13.19 -0.16 -0.43
N MET A 155 13.60 -1.42 -0.48
CA MET A 155 13.55 -2.33 0.67
C MET A 155 14.46 -1.85 1.82
N ARG A 156 15.64 -1.33 1.50
CA ARG A 156 16.61 -0.86 2.52
C ARG A 156 16.17 0.40 3.26
N THR A 157 15.24 1.19 2.72
CA THR A 157 14.73 2.41 3.39
C THR A 157 13.35 2.22 4.04
N ARG A 158 13.16 2.83 5.22
CA ARG A 158 11.87 2.88 5.92
C ARG A 158 11.11 4.20 5.74
N GLN A 159 11.65 5.14 4.98
CA GLN A 159 11.05 6.47 4.81
C GLN A 159 10.20 6.54 3.53
N PRO A 160 8.87 6.69 3.59
CA PRO A 160 7.99 6.71 2.41
C PRO A 160 8.39 7.72 1.36
N ARG A 161 8.85 8.90 1.78
CA ARG A 161 9.33 9.94 0.86
C ARG A 161 10.56 9.48 0.05
N VAL A 162 11.47 8.74 0.67
CA VAL A 162 12.67 8.20 0.01
C VAL A 162 12.28 7.04 -0.91
N GLN A 163 11.41 6.13 -0.45
CA GLN A 163 10.85 5.03 -1.25
C GLN A 163 10.22 5.56 -2.54
N LYS A 164 9.39 6.60 -2.42
CA LYS A 164 8.76 7.29 -3.56
C LYS A 164 9.77 7.92 -4.52
N ALA A 165 10.85 8.49 -4.00
CA ALA A 165 11.89 9.09 -4.83
C ALA A 165 12.70 8.02 -5.58
N LEU A 166 12.97 6.88 -4.96
CA LEU A 166 13.67 5.74 -5.57
C LEU A 166 12.81 5.10 -6.66
N GLY A 167 11.55 4.75 -6.39
CA GLY A 167 10.67 4.15 -7.39
C GLY A 167 10.31 5.07 -8.57
N ARG A 168 10.54 6.38 -8.47
CA ARG A 168 10.45 7.29 -9.63
C ARG A 168 11.60 7.12 -10.62
N ARG A 169 12.70 6.48 -10.21
CA ARG A 169 13.90 6.23 -11.01
C ARG A 169 13.95 4.82 -11.59
N ALA A 170 12.92 4.00 -11.39
CA ALA A 170 12.85 2.66 -11.95
C ALA A 170 13.09 2.70 -13.46
N GLU A 171 14.17 2.04 -13.89
CA GLU A 171 14.52 1.92 -15.30
C GLU A 171 13.48 1.08 -16.04
N GLY A 172 13.34 1.28 -17.35
CA GLY A 172 12.34 0.57 -18.15
C GLY A 172 10.88 0.95 -17.86
N PHE A 173 10.62 1.94 -16.99
CA PHE A 173 9.25 2.35 -16.61
C PHE A 173 8.37 2.66 -17.82
N ARG A 174 7.21 2.00 -17.88
CA ARG A 174 6.16 2.28 -18.88
C ARG A 174 4.86 2.72 -18.23
N GLU A 175 4.45 3.95 -18.52
CA GLU A 175 3.25 4.56 -17.91
C GLU A 175 1.96 3.88 -18.35
N ASP A 176 1.88 3.44 -19.61
CA ASP A 176 0.74 2.72 -20.18
C ASP A 176 0.48 1.38 -19.46
N VAL A 177 1.54 0.66 -19.07
CA VAL A 177 1.42 -0.57 -18.27
C VAL A 177 1.10 -0.22 -16.81
N TRP A 178 1.81 0.76 -16.24
CA TRP A 178 1.67 1.11 -14.83
C TRP A 178 0.30 1.68 -14.48
N GLU A 179 -0.36 2.35 -15.43
CA GLU A 179 -1.74 2.82 -15.26
C GLU A 179 -2.67 1.74 -14.75
N PHE A 180 -2.53 0.51 -15.26
CA PHE A 180 -3.36 -0.64 -14.88
C PHE A 180 -2.71 -1.49 -13.77
N ALA A 181 -1.42 -1.81 -13.90
CA ALA A 181 -0.71 -2.66 -12.94
C ALA A 181 -0.75 -2.09 -11.52
N SER A 182 -0.63 -0.76 -11.38
CA SER A 182 -0.52 -0.11 -10.07
C SER A 182 -1.75 -0.30 -9.18
N GLU A 183 -2.96 -0.34 -9.75
CA GLU A 183 -4.19 -0.54 -8.95
C GLU A 183 -4.25 -1.98 -8.42
N VAL A 184 -3.90 -2.98 -9.23
CA VAL A 184 -3.81 -4.40 -8.80
C VAL A 184 -2.77 -4.57 -7.70
N ILE A 185 -1.57 -4.03 -7.93
CA ILE A 185 -0.45 -4.09 -6.98
C ILE A 185 -0.85 -3.45 -5.65
N VAL A 186 -1.39 -2.23 -5.66
CA VAL A 186 -1.73 -1.52 -4.43
C VAL A 186 -2.89 -2.17 -3.70
N ALA A 187 -3.91 -2.67 -4.40
CA ALA A 187 -5.01 -3.42 -3.78
C ALA A 187 -4.51 -4.68 -3.07
N ALA A 188 -3.63 -5.46 -3.70
CA ALA A 188 -3.05 -6.66 -3.10
C ALA A 188 -2.24 -6.34 -1.82
N GLY A 189 -1.43 -5.29 -1.85
CA GLY A 189 -0.72 -4.80 -0.67
C GLY A 189 -1.66 -4.30 0.43
N CYS A 190 -2.79 -3.69 0.07
CA CYS A 190 -3.82 -3.26 1.02
C CYS A 190 -4.52 -4.42 1.71
N VAL A 191 -4.77 -5.53 1.00
CA VAL A 191 -5.32 -6.77 1.58
C VAL A 191 -4.31 -7.40 2.53
N ALA A 192 -3.08 -7.67 2.07
CA ALA A 192 -2.04 -8.29 2.90
C ALA A 192 -1.72 -7.46 4.15
N ARG A 193 -1.74 -6.11 4.04
CA ARG A 193 -1.61 -5.24 5.21
C ARG A 193 -2.75 -5.39 6.19
N ALA A 194 -3.99 -5.52 5.73
CA ALA A 194 -5.14 -5.69 6.61
C ALA A 194 -5.17 -7.05 7.34
N GLU A 195 -4.39 -8.04 6.90
CA GLU A 195 -4.23 -9.30 7.63
C GLU A 195 -3.44 -9.12 8.92
N VAL A 196 -2.52 -8.14 8.95
CA VAL A 196 -1.65 -7.87 10.10
C VAL A 196 -2.01 -6.57 10.84
N ASP A 197 -2.63 -5.61 10.16
CA ASP A 197 -3.08 -4.33 10.70
C ASP A 197 -4.57 -4.40 11.07
N GLY A 198 -4.84 -4.68 12.34
CA GLY A 198 -6.21 -4.77 12.86
C GLY A 198 -7.01 -3.46 12.73
N ALA A 199 -6.36 -2.29 12.74
CA ALA A 199 -7.06 -1.03 12.59
C ALA A 199 -7.55 -0.84 11.13
N LEU A 200 -6.74 -1.22 10.15
CA LEU A 200 -7.15 -1.24 8.74
C LEU A 200 -8.25 -2.28 8.50
N ARG A 201 -8.10 -3.49 9.06
CA ARG A 201 -9.11 -4.56 8.97
C ARG A 201 -10.46 -4.12 9.50
N ASP A 202 -10.48 -3.51 10.68
CA ASP A 202 -11.71 -3.02 11.30
C ASP A 202 -12.39 -1.95 10.45
N VAL A 203 -11.63 -1.05 9.82
CA VAL A 203 -12.16 -0.06 8.87
C VAL A 203 -12.84 -0.74 7.67
N TYR A 204 -12.23 -1.78 7.09
CA TYR A 204 -12.82 -2.51 5.98
C TYR A 204 -14.10 -3.26 6.37
N LEU A 205 -14.13 -3.91 7.52
CA LEU A 205 -15.32 -4.59 8.03
C LEU A 205 -16.46 -3.60 8.34
N ALA A 206 -16.13 -2.43 8.89
CA ALA A 206 -17.09 -1.37 9.19
C ALA A 206 -17.53 -0.56 7.95
N SER A 207 -16.88 -0.74 6.79
CA SER A 207 -17.11 0.09 5.60
C SER A 207 -18.55 0.07 5.11
N GLY A 208 -19.26 -1.05 5.29
CA GLY A 208 -20.68 -1.19 4.93
C GLY A 208 -20.97 -1.01 3.44
N GLY A 209 -19.98 -1.22 2.57
CA GLY A 209 -20.10 -1.01 1.12
C GLY A 209 -20.02 0.45 0.66
N ARG A 210 -19.67 1.38 1.55
CA ARG A 210 -19.35 2.77 1.17
C ARG A 210 -18.09 2.81 0.30
N LYS A 211 -18.03 3.75 -0.64
CA LYS A 211 -16.85 4.00 -1.48
C LYS A 211 -15.76 4.73 -0.69
N PHE A 212 -14.51 4.30 -0.83
CA PHE A 212 -13.36 5.01 -0.26
C PHE A 212 -12.90 6.16 -1.16
N VAL A 213 -12.56 7.30 -0.55
CA VAL A 213 -12.15 8.52 -1.27
C VAL A 213 -10.94 9.20 -0.61
N GLU A 214 -9.80 9.20 -1.30
CA GLU A 214 -8.57 9.87 -0.85
C GLU A 214 -8.66 11.38 -1.16
N GLY A 215 -8.92 12.17 -0.14
CA GLY A 215 -9.07 13.62 -0.21
C GLY A 215 -7.77 14.40 -0.08
N SER A 216 -6.92 14.29 -1.10
CA SER A 216 -5.68 15.05 -1.25
C SER A 216 -5.82 16.16 -2.31
N VAL A 217 -5.51 17.41 -1.96
CA VAL A 217 -5.53 18.56 -2.89
C VAL A 217 -4.43 18.43 -3.96
N LYS A 218 -3.29 17.86 -3.59
CA LYS A 218 -2.09 17.81 -4.44
C LYS A 218 -2.06 16.58 -5.34
N ASP A 219 -2.68 15.48 -4.91
CA ASP A 219 -2.64 14.22 -5.65
C ASP A 219 -3.93 14.02 -6.46
N ARG A 220 -3.79 14.06 -7.79
CA ARG A 220 -4.88 13.85 -8.75
C ARG A 220 -4.85 12.47 -9.39
N ILE A 221 -3.89 11.62 -9.03
CA ILE A 221 -3.81 10.25 -9.53
C ILE A 221 -4.38 9.32 -8.47
N TRP A 222 -3.82 9.37 -7.27
CA TRP A 222 -4.24 8.52 -6.15
C TRP A 222 -5.43 9.12 -5.39
N GLY A 223 -5.54 10.45 -5.36
CA GLY A 223 -6.65 11.17 -4.75
C GLY A 223 -7.57 11.88 -5.75
N VAL A 224 -8.56 12.60 -5.22
CA VAL A 224 -9.58 13.34 -5.99
C VAL A 224 -9.23 14.80 -6.27
N GLY A 225 -8.10 15.32 -5.77
CA GLY A 225 -7.73 16.73 -5.96
C GLY A 225 -8.53 17.72 -5.12
N LEU A 226 -9.25 17.25 -4.09
CA LEU A 226 -10.01 18.05 -3.12
C LEU A 226 -9.61 17.65 -1.70
N ARG A 227 -9.84 18.52 -0.72
CA ARG A 227 -9.58 18.18 0.69
C ARG A 227 -10.61 17.17 1.20
N TRP A 228 -10.15 16.18 1.96
CA TRP A 228 -11.00 15.14 2.58
C TRP A 228 -12.13 15.69 3.47
N ASP A 229 -11.92 16.86 4.08
CA ASP A 229 -12.84 17.56 4.97
C ASP A 229 -13.73 18.60 4.28
N SER A 230 -13.54 18.84 2.97
CA SER A 230 -14.39 19.76 2.20
C SER A 230 -15.79 19.17 2.01
N VAL A 231 -16.83 20.01 1.97
CA VAL A 231 -18.18 19.58 1.58
C VAL A 231 -18.25 19.29 0.08
N GLU A 232 -17.47 20.02 -0.74
CA GLU A 232 -17.46 19.88 -2.21
C GLU A 232 -17.05 18.47 -2.69
N ILE A 233 -16.27 17.74 -1.87
CA ILE A 233 -15.80 16.39 -2.20
C ILE A 233 -16.93 15.35 -2.21
N GLU A 234 -18.08 15.66 -1.60
CA GLU A 234 -19.25 14.76 -1.58
C GLU A 234 -19.92 14.63 -2.95
N ASP A 235 -19.75 15.64 -3.80
CA ASP A 235 -20.19 15.59 -5.19
C ASP A 235 -19.04 15.09 -6.08
N GLU A 236 -19.19 13.86 -6.60
CA GLU A 236 -18.21 13.22 -7.50
C GLU A 236 -17.94 14.08 -8.75
N GLY A 237 -18.88 14.94 -9.17
CA GLY A 237 -18.71 15.87 -10.29
C GLY A 237 -17.66 16.96 -10.06
N ASN A 238 -17.30 17.24 -8.79
CA ASN A 238 -16.25 18.20 -8.44
C ASN A 238 -14.86 17.59 -8.43
N TRP A 239 -14.74 16.26 -8.56
CA TRP A 239 -13.46 15.58 -8.46
C TRP A 239 -12.56 15.94 -9.63
N LYS A 240 -11.30 16.27 -9.32
CA LYS A 240 -10.26 16.68 -10.29
C LYS A 240 -9.17 15.62 -10.45
N GLY A 241 -9.42 14.43 -9.93
CA GLY A 241 -8.45 13.34 -9.86
C GLY A 241 -9.10 11.97 -9.95
N LYS A 242 -8.26 10.95 -10.14
CA LYS A 242 -8.68 9.59 -10.48
C LYS A 242 -9.10 8.76 -9.27
N ASN A 243 -8.81 9.15 -8.02
CA ASN A 243 -9.12 8.38 -6.80
C ASN A 243 -8.65 6.90 -6.84
N ARG A 244 -7.46 6.62 -7.42
CA ARG A 244 -6.97 5.24 -7.54
C ARG A 244 -6.85 4.54 -6.18
N LEU A 245 -6.41 5.27 -5.14
CA LEU A 245 -6.23 4.68 -3.82
C LEU A 245 -7.57 4.28 -3.21
N GLY A 246 -8.60 5.11 -3.39
CA GLY A 246 -9.98 4.78 -3.01
C GLY A 246 -10.45 3.46 -3.63
N ARG A 247 -10.29 3.28 -4.94
CA ARG A 247 -10.64 2.02 -5.61
C ARG A 247 -9.84 0.82 -5.11
N CYS A 248 -8.56 1.00 -4.80
CA CYS A 248 -7.75 -0.06 -4.20
C CYS A 248 -8.31 -0.50 -2.84
N HIS A 249 -8.79 0.46 -2.03
CA HIS A 249 -9.47 0.14 -0.77
C HIS A 249 -10.85 -0.47 -0.96
N ASP A 250 -11.63 -0.05 -1.97
CA ASP A 250 -12.91 -0.68 -2.31
C ASP A 250 -12.71 -2.17 -2.58
N GLU A 251 -11.72 -2.51 -3.40
CA GLU A 251 -11.39 -3.89 -3.74
C GLU A 251 -10.83 -4.66 -2.54
N ALA A 252 -9.88 -4.08 -1.81
CA ALA A 252 -9.33 -4.72 -0.62
C ALA A 252 -10.41 -5.00 0.44
N ALA A 253 -11.31 -4.04 0.68
CA ALA A 253 -12.41 -4.21 1.61
C ALA A 253 -13.42 -5.26 1.14
N ARG A 254 -13.63 -5.42 -0.18
CA ARG A 254 -14.45 -6.50 -0.74
C ARG A 254 -13.83 -7.86 -0.43
N ILE A 255 -12.54 -8.04 -0.71
CA ILE A 255 -11.82 -9.31 -0.47
C ILE A 255 -11.83 -9.66 1.03
N VAL A 256 -11.46 -8.71 1.90
CA VAL A 256 -11.39 -8.93 3.35
C VAL A 256 -12.75 -9.30 3.95
N ARG A 257 -13.85 -8.72 3.44
CA ARG A 257 -15.22 -9.05 3.90
C ARG A 257 -15.72 -10.41 3.40
N LEU A 258 -15.23 -10.91 2.28
CA LEU A 258 -15.61 -12.21 1.74
C LEU A 258 -14.81 -13.37 2.36
N GLY A 259 -13.58 -13.10 2.79
CA GLY A 259 -12.69 -14.11 3.40
C GLY A 259 -12.74 -14.20 4.93
N GLY A 260 -13.50 -13.35 5.62
CA GLY A 260 -13.64 -13.33 7.08
C GLY A 260 -15.03 -13.73 7.54
#